data_AF-A0A1Z9T8C3-F1
#
_entry.id   AF-A0A1Z9T8C3-F1
#
_cell.length_a   1.000
_cell.length_b   1.000
_cell.length_c   1.000
_cell.angle_alpha   90.00
_cell.angle_beta   90.00
_cell.angle_gamma   90.00
#
_symmetry.space_group_name_H-M   'P 1'
#
loop_
_entity.id
_entity.type
_entity.pdbx_description
1 polymer ?
#
loop_
_entity_poly.entity_id
_entity_poly.type
_entity_poly.pdbx_seq_one_letter_code
_entity_poly.pdbx_strand_id
1 'polypeptide(L)'
;SNLVYKNNITKIRKKNIYKIFNKKNKKKILLLPTKKYPEKFAITKKLFHYIIQILLKTNHKIYFKDHPTHSSGLDFKKFSKVNKINIIKNTVLIENLKLRFDIVVGFGSTGMLYYNEKAISLVKFYGNSNYLDQKKYFDNNGGTLINYPKNYTEIKKLLKP
;
A
#
# COMPACT_ATOMS: atom_id res chain seq x y z
N SER A 1 -37.35 -21.81 40.84
CA SER A 1 -36.77 -20.45 40.68
C SER A 1 -35.49 -20.35 39.83
N ASN A 2 -34.90 -21.47 39.33
CA ASN A 2 -33.59 -21.45 38.63
C ASN A 2 -33.63 -21.65 37.10
N LEU A 3 -34.80 -21.87 36.48
CA LEU A 3 -34.90 -22.08 35.03
C LEU A 3 -35.10 -20.78 34.22
N VAL A 4 -35.69 -19.75 34.83
CA VAL A 4 -35.98 -18.49 34.13
C VAL A 4 -34.70 -17.64 33.93
N TYR A 5 -33.74 -17.73 34.86
CA TYR A 5 -32.48 -16.98 34.78
C TYR A 5 -31.49 -17.53 33.74
N LYS A 6 -31.48 -18.84 33.48
CA LYS A 6 -30.57 -19.46 32.48
C LYS A 6 -30.91 -19.08 31.03
N ASN A 7 -32.18 -18.80 30.74
CA ASN A 7 -32.65 -18.51 29.38
C ASN A 7 -32.39 -17.05 28.94
N ASN A 8 -32.24 -16.11 29.88
CA ASN A 8 -31.92 -14.72 29.54
C ASN A 8 -30.41 -14.51 29.30
N ILE A 9 -29.54 -15.23 30.01
CA ILE A 9 -28.07 -15.14 29.82
C ILE A 9 -27.66 -15.70 28.44
N THR A 10 -28.33 -16.75 27.97
CA THR A 10 -28.07 -17.36 26.65
C THR A 10 -28.59 -16.49 25.49
N LYS A 11 -29.73 -15.79 25.66
CA LYS A 11 -30.23 -14.83 24.66
C LYS A 11 -29.38 -13.55 24.58
N ILE A 12 -28.92 -13.03 25.72
CA ILE A 12 -28.06 -11.83 25.76
C ILE A 12 -26.65 -12.12 25.23
N ARG A 13 -26.08 -13.30 25.53
CA ARG A 13 -24.79 -13.73 24.93
C ARG A 13 -24.89 -13.99 23.43
N LYS A 14 -26.00 -14.53 22.91
CA LYS A 14 -26.18 -14.73 21.46
C LYS A 14 -26.38 -13.42 20.68
N LYS A 15 -26.93 -12.35 21.29
CA LYS A 15 -27.06 -11.04 20.62
C LYS A 15 -25.73 -10.29 20.44
N ASN A 16 -24.69 -10.60 21.23
CA ASN A 16 -23.37 -9.96 21.11
C ASN A 16 -22.36 -10.74 20.27
N ILE A 17 -22.67 -11.95 19.81
CA ILE A 17 -21.75 -12.76 18.97
C ILE A 17 -21.90 -12.42 17.48
N TYR A 18 -23.07 -11.93 17.03
CA TYR A 18 -23.31 -11.57 15.63
C TYR A 18 -22.97 -10.12 15.25
N LYS A 19 -22.22 -9.40 16.11
CA LYS A 19 -21.61 -8.11 15.77
C LYS A 19 -20.09 -8.17 15.63
N ILE A 20 -19.52 -9.36 15.42
CA ILE A 20 -18.25 -9.50 14.72
C ILE A 20 -18.53 -9.41 13.21
N PHE A 21 -19.15 -8.30 12.79
CA PHE A 21 -19.13 -7.91 11.39
C PHE A 21 -17.66 -7.69 11.06
N ASN A 22 -17.09 -8.56 10.24
CA ASN A 22 -15.86 -8.38 9.47
C ASN A 22 -15.31 -6.95 9.54
N LYS A 23 -14.58 -6.63 10.61
CA LYS A 23 -13.86 -5.36 10.69
C LYS A 23 -12.67 -5.58 9.78
N LYS A 24 -12.89 -5.45 8.46
CA LYS A 24 -11.87 -5.56 7.42
C LYS A 24 -10.64 -4.83 7.95
N ASN A 25 -9.61 -5.61 8.32
CA ASN A 25 -8.50 -5.08 9.08
C ASN A 25 -7.91 -3.90 8.30
N LYS A 26 -7.85 -2.74 8.95
CA LYS A 26 -7.36 -1.51 8.35
C LYS A 26 -5.86 -1.67 8.04
N LYS A 27 -5.55 -2.14 6.84
CA LYS A 27 -4.17 -2.26 6.34
C LYS A 27 -3.50 -0.88 6.29
N LYS A 28 -2.20 -0.83 6.61
CA LYS A 28 -1.30 0.31 6.40
C LYS A 28 -0.59 0.13 5.08
N ILE A 29 -0.75 1.08 4.17
CA ILE A 29 -0.21 1.04 2.81
C ILE A 29 0.80 2.16 2.66
N LEU A 30 2.04 1.82 2.29
CA LEU A 30 3.09 2.80 2.01
C LEU A 30 3.22 3.01 0.51
N LEU A 31 3.24 4.26 0.09
CA LEU A 31 3.45 4.70 -1.28
C LEU A 31 4.86 5.31 -1.41
N LEU A 32 5.68 4.70 -2.27
CA LEU A 32 7.07 5.05 -2.55
C LEU A 32 7.24 5.40 -4.02
N PRO A 33 6.78 6.58 -4.47
CA PRO A 33 7.16 7.04 -5.80
C PRO A 33 8.68 7.21 -5.85
N THR A 34 9.32 6.49 -6.75
CA THR A 34 10.76 6.67 -6.99
C THR A 34 10.96 7.45 -8.28
N LYS A 35 12.12 8.09 -8.38
CA LYS A 35 12.61 8.81 -9.55
C LYS A 35 13.82 8.12 -10.19
N LYS A 36 14.02 6.80 -10.01
CA LYS A 36 15.11 6.08 -10.69
C LYS A 36 15.14 6.33 -12.21
N TYR A 37 13.99 6.70 -12.79
CA TYR A 37 13.81 7.04 -14.20
C TYR A 37 13.10 8.40 -14.35
N PRO A 38 13.85 9.53 -14.38
CA PRO A 38 13.28 10.88 -14.49
C PRO A 38 12.37 11.06 -15.71
N GLU A 39 12.68 10.40 -16.82
CA GLU A 39 11.90 10.40 -18.06
C GLU A 39 10.52 9.76 -17.90
N LYS A 40 10.31 8.96 -16.84
CA LYS A 40 9.05 8.27 -16.55
C LYS A 40 8.16 9.02 -15.57
N PHE A 41 8.46 10.29 -15.28
CA PHE A 41 7.74 11.10 -14.31
C PHE A 41 6.24 11.20 -14.57
N ALA A 42 5.84 11.41 -15.83
CA ALA A 42 4.42 11.50 -16.21
C ALA A 42 3.65 10.19 -15.92
N ILE A 43 4.26 9.05 -16.26
CA ILE A 43 3.69 7.72 -15.99
C ILE A 43 3.59 7.47 -14.48
N THR A 44 4.63 7.84 -13.72
CA THR A 44 4.66 7.76 -12.26
C THR A 44 3.50 8.52 -11.62
N LYS A 45 3.32 9.78 -12.02
CA LYS A 45 2.25 10.65 -11.53
C LYS A 45 0.87 10.07 -11.85
N LYS A 46 0.66 9.62 -13.09
CA LYS A 46 -0.60 9.00 -13.53
C LYS A 46 -0.94 7.75 -12.70
N LEU A 47 0.02 6.85 -12.50
CA LEU A 47 -0.19 5.61 -11.75
C LEU A 47 -0.45 5.86 -10.27
N PHE A 48 0.34 6.72 -9.62
CA PHE A 48 0.11 7.02 -8.20
C PHE A 48 -1.21 7.78 -7.99
N HIS A 49 -1.62 8.66 -8.90
CA HIS A 49 -2.96 9.25 -8.83
C HIS A 49 -4.06 8.18 -8.89
N TYR A 50 -3.97 7.23 -9.83
CA TYR A 50 -4.92 6.13 -9.93
C TYR A 50 -4.96 5.27 -8.64
N ILE A 51 -3.78 4.92 -8.11
CA ILE A 51 -3.65 4.12 -6.89
C ILE A 51 -4.25 4.85 -5.69
N ILE A 52 -3.91 6.12 -5.50
CA ILE A 52 -4.46 6.94 -4.41
C ILE A 52 -5.99 7.01 -4.53
N GLN A 53 -6.55 7.19 -5.73
CA GLN A 53 -8.01 7.19 -5.93
C GLN A 53 -8.67 5.86 -5.52
N ILE A 54 -8.02 4.71 -5.78
CA ILE A 54 -8.51 3.42 -5.29
C ILE A 54 -8.47 3.40 -3.76
N LEU A 55 -7.32 3.72 -3.17
CA LEU A 55 -7.10 3.60 -1.74
C LEU A 55 -7.99 4.54 -0.93
N LEU A 56 -8.28 5.74 -1.43
CA LEU A 56 -9.18 6.70 -0.76
C LEU A 56 -10.64 6.22 -0.68
N LYS A 57 -11.03 5.24 -1.52
CA LYS A 57 -12.34 4.56 -1.45
C LYS A 57 -12.35 3.39 -0.45
N THR A 58 -11.20 3.04 0.11
CA THR A 58 -11.05 1.96 1.10
C THR A 58 -10.92 2.52 2.52
N ASN A 59 -10.96 1.64 3.51
CA ASN A 59 -10.71 2.00 4.91
C ASN A 59 -9.24 1.86 5.33
N HIS A 60 -8.28 1.82 4.40
CA HIS A 60 -6.86 1.66 4.70
C HIS A 60 -6.23 2.95 5.30
N LYS A 61 -5.13 2.81 6.05
CA LYS A 61 -4.26 3.95 6.38
C LYS A 61 -3.24 4.10 5.25
N ILE A 62 -3.24 5.25 4.58
CA ILE A 62 -2.32 5.50 3.48
C ILE A 62 -1.16 6.34 4.02
N TYR A 63 0.05 5.92 3.68
CA TYR A 63 1.29 6.62 3.97
C TYR A 63 1.98 6.93 2.67
N PHE A 64 2.55 8.12 2.58
CA PHE A 64 3.26 8.57 1.41
C PHE A 64 4.64 9.05 1.82
N LYS A 65 5.66 8.61 1.10
CA LYS A 65 7.03 9.02 1.35
C LYS A 65 7.76 9.23 0.04
N ASP A 66 8.21 10.46 -0.17
CA ASP A 66 9.02 10.83 -1.31
C ASP A 66 10.50 10.40 -1.15
N HIS A 67 11.25 10.47 -2.25
CA HIS A 67 12.69 10.27 -2.23
C HIS A 67 13.40 11.40 -1.45
N PRO A 68 14.46 11.13 -0.67
CA PRO A 68 15.15 12.17 0.12
C PRO A 68 15.59 13.40 -0.69
N THR A 69 16.12 13.17 -1.89
CA THR A 69 16.70 14.23 -2.74
C THR A 69 15.77 14.77 -3.82
N HIS A 70 14.59 14.18 -4.01
CA HIS A 70 13.72 14.49 -5.14
C HIS A 70 12.25 14.35 -4.77
N SER A 71 11.41 15.29 -5.22
CA SER A 71 9.96 15.13 -5.14
C SER A 71 9.41 14.39 -6.36
N SER A 72 8.40 13.56 -6.15
CA SER A 72 7.61 12.93 -7.21
C SER A 72 6.66 13.91 -7.91
N GLY A 73 6.56 15.17 -7.45
CA GLY A 73 5.62 16.20 -7.94
C GLY A 73 4.17 15.70 -8.05
N LEU A 74 3.80 14.80 -7.14
CA LEU A 74 2.42 14.37 -6.97
C LEU A 74 1.62 15.55 -6.43
N ASP A 75 0.53 15.86 -7.13
CA ASP A 75 -0.31 16.99 -6.77
C ASP A 75 -1.43 16.50 -5.87
N PHE A 76 -1.19 16.56 -4.56
CA PHE A 76 -2.18 16.10 -3.59
C PHE A 76 -3.46 16.95 -3.62
N LYS A 77 -3.42 18.22 -4.05
CA LYS A 77 -4.61 19.09 -4.10
C LYS A 77 -5.74 18.51 -4.96
N LYS A 78 -5.42 17.61 -5.89
CA LYS A 78 -6.39 16.91 -6.74
C LYS A 78 -7.24 15.86 -6.02
N PHE A 79 -6.91 15.49 -4.78
CA PHE A 79 -7.68 14.51 -4.03
C PHE A 79 -8.64 15.17 -3.05
N SER A 80 -9.94 14.85 -3.12
CA SER A 80 -10.93 15.40 -2.18
C SER A 80 -10.73 14.97 -0.72
N LYS A 81 -9.88 13.96 -0.46
CA LYS A 81 -9.65 13.38 0.87
C LYS A 81 -8.15 13.27 1.20
N VAL A 82 -7.35 14.31 0.89
CA VAL A 82 -5.89 14.35 1.18
C VAL A 82 -5.59 14.06 2.65
N ASN A 83 -6.43 14.53 3.56
CA ASN A 83 -6.27 14.31 5.01
C ASN A 83 -6.22 12.83 5.42
N LYS A 84 -6.60 11.90 4.54
CA LYS A 84 -6.45 10.45 4.76
C LYS A 84 -5.06 9.91 4.42
N ILE A 85 -4.19 10.73 3.86
CA ILE A 85 -2.83 10.39 3.45
C ILE A 85 -1.85 10.96 4.48
N ASN A 86 -1.10 10.09 5.14
CA ASN A 86 -0.08 10.46 6.11
C ASN A 86 1.24 10.69 5.37
N ILE A 87 1.71 11.94 5.33
CA ILE A 87 2.97 12.26 4.66
C ILE A 87 4.13 12.01 5.62
N ILE A 88 5.06 11.15 5.22
CA ILE A 88 6.31 10.89 5.93
C ILE A 88 7.38 11.82 5.36
N LYS A 89 8.16 12.45 6.24
CA LYS A 89 9.30 13.28 5.83
C LYS A 89 10.25 12.47 4.94
N ASN A 90 10.66 13.06 3.83
CA ASN A 90 11.52 12.43 2.83
C ASN A 90 12.89 12.00 3.41
N THR A 91 13.43 12.75 4.37
CA THR A 91 14.71 12.49 5.06
C THR A 91 14.74 11.24 5.94
N VAL A 92 13.58 10.72 6.34
CA VAL A 92 13.51 9.53 7.20
C VAL A 92 13.84 8.30 6.35
N LEU A 93 14.72 7.41 6.80
CA LEU A 93 14.95 6.12 6.15
C LEU A 93 13.78 5.17 6.44
N ILE A 94 13.38 4.37 5.46
CA ILE A 94 12.19 3.49 5.58
C ILE A 94 12.44 2.41 6.64
N GLU A 95 13.66 1.91 6.66
CA GLU A 95 14.24 0.93 7.58
C GLU A 95 14.14 1.39 9.04
N ASN A 96 14.25 2.70 9.26
CA ASN A 96 14.21 3.33 10.58
C ASN A 96 12.78 3.66 11.04
N LEU A 97 11.77 3.45 10.18
CA LEU A 97 10.38 3.64 10.58
C LEU A 97 9.98 2.50 11.54
N LYS A 98 9.60 2.87 12.78
CA LYS A 98 8.94 1.94 13.72
C LYS A 98 7.55 1.49 13.25
N LEU A 99 7.13 1.87 12.04
CA LEU A 99 5.86 1.52 11.43
C LEU A 99 6.04 0.32 10.50
N ARG A 100 5.33 -0.77 10.78
CA ARG A 100 5.17 -1.88 9.83
C ARG A 100 4.03 -1.57 8.86
N PHE A 101 4.27 -1.84 7.57
CA PHE A 101 3.28 -1.71 6.51
C PHE A 101 2.84 -3.09 6.04
N ASP A 102 1.56 -3.22 5.73
CA ASP A 102 0.97 -4.44 5.23
C ASP A 102 1.14 -4.56 3.72
N ILE A 103 1.23 -3.42 3.02
CA ILE A 103 1.48 -3.32 1.59
C ILE A 103 2.41 -2.13 1.33
N VAL A 104 3.40 -2.32 0.46
CA VAL A 104 4.28 -1.26 -0.02
C VAL A 104 4.20 -1.17 -1.53
N VAL A 105 3.93 0.00 -2.07
CA VAL A 105 3.77 0.22 -3.51
C VAL A 105 4.82 1.20 -4.00
N GLY A 106 5.60 0.82 -5.00
CA GLY A 106 6.66 1.66 -5.58
C GLY A 106 7.03 1.22 -6.98
N PHE A 107 8.08 1.80 -7.57
CA PHE A 107 8.63 1.29 -8.84
C PHE A 107 9.94 0.52 -8.60
N GLY A 108 10.97 1.19 -8.10
CA GLY A 108 12.32 0.64 -7.95
C GLY A 108 13.04 1.13 -6.70
N SER A 109 12.29 1.41 -5.62
CA SER A 109 12.91 1.81 -4.34
C SER A 109 13.55 0.59 -3.67
N THR A 110 14.78 0.74 -3.18
CA THR A 110 15.48 -0.29 -2.38
C THR A 110 14.72 -0.64 -1.11
N GLY A 111 13.97 0.32 -0.54
CA GLY A 111 13.09 0.11 0.59
C GLY A 111 12.05 -1.00 0.37
N MET A 112 11.75 -1.36 -0.87
CA MET A 112 10.82 -2.46 -1.19
C MET A 112 11.39 -3.84 -0.87
N LEU A 113 12.72 -4.00 -0.88
CA LEU A 113 13.40 -5.26 -0.57
C LEU A 113 13.05 -5.75 0.85
N TYR A 114 12.95 -4.82 1.82
CA TYR A 114 12.58 -5.11 3.20
C TYR A 114 11.16 -5.67 3.37
N TYR A 115 10.28 -5.45 2.40
CA TYR A 115 8.87 -5.87 2.48
C TYR A 115 8.55 -7.06 1.57
N ASN A 116 9.41 -7.36 0.59
CA ASN A 116 9.37 -8.53 -0.29
C ASN A 116 7.95 -8.89 -0.79
N GLU A 117 7.31 -9.95 -0.28
CA GLU A 117 5.95 -10.38 -0.64
C GLU A 117 4.86 -9.32 -0.46
N LYS A 118 5.08 -8.33 0.43
CA LYS A 118 4.18 -7.20 0.68
C LYS A 118 4.41 -6.05 -0.28
N ALA A 119 5.49 -6.10 -1.06
CA ALA A 119 5.85 -5.08 -2.01
C ALA A 119 5.20 -5.32 -3.39
N ILE A 120 4.75 -4.24 -4.00
CA ILE A 120 4.14 -4.17 -5.33
C ILE A 120 4.96 -3.18 -6.15
N SER A 121 5.78 -3.70 -7.08
CA SER A 121 6.59 -2.93 -8.01
C SER A 121 5.86 -2.66 -9.31
N LEU A 122 5.64 -1.38 -9.58
CA LEU A 122 5.02 -0.86 -10.79
C LEU A 122 6.00 -0.71 -11.96
N VAL A 123 7.24 -1.22 -11.84
CA VAL A 123 8.30 -1.00 -12.85
C VAL A 123 7.95 -1.54 -14.25
N LYS A 124 7.06 -2.54 -14.35
CA LYS A 124 6.54 -3.02 -15.64
C LYS A 124 5.88 -1.94 -16.48
N PHE A 125 5.33 -0.90 -15.85
CA PHE A 125 4.71 0.21 -16.56
C PHE A 125 5.75 1.19 -17.16
N TYR A 126 7.03 1.06 -16.83
CA TYR A 126 8.10 1.85 -17.46
C TYR A 126 8.62 1.22 -18.77
N GLY A 127 8.25 -0.04 -19.06
CA GLY A 127 8.70 -0.79 -20.22
C GLY A 127 9.44 -2.08 -19.83
N ASN A 128 9.64 -2.97 -20.81
CA ASN A 128 10.22 -4.29 -20.57
C ASN A 128 11.68 -4.24 -20.11
N SER A 129 12.50 -3.37 -20.71
CA SER A 129 13.92 -3.21 -20.33
C SER A 129 14.07 -2.83 -18.86
N ASN A 130 13.44 -1.73 -18.44
CA ASN A 130 13.48 -1.26 -17.05
C ASN A 130 12.93 -2.31 -16.07
N TYR A 131 11.93 -3.09 -16.49
CA TYR A 131 11.41 -4.17 -15.67
C TYR A 131 12.43 -5.28 -15.46
N LEU A 132 13.08 -5.77 -16.52
CA LEU A 132 14.06 -6.84 -16.42
C LEU A 132 15.26 -6.41 -15.57
N ASP A 133 15.76 -5.20 -15.79
CA ASP A 133 16.87 -4.64 -15.00
C ASP A 133 16.53 -4.53 -13.52
N GLN A 134 15.36 -3.98 -13.21
CA GLN A 134 14.93 -3.79 -11.84
C GLN A 134 14.58 -5.12 -11.16
N LYS A 135 14.00 -6.08 -11.89
CA LYS A 135 13.74 -7.41 -11.38
C LYS A 135 15.04 -8.13 -11.06
N LYS A 136 16.01 -8.13 -11.98
CA LYS A 136 17.34 -8.71 -11.75
C LYS A 136 18.01 -8.10 -10.52
N TYR A 137 17.97 -6.77 -10.41
CA TYR A 137 18.47 -6.09 -9.21
C TYR A 137 17.76 -6.57 -7.93
N PHE A 138 16.44 -6.66 -7.92
CA PHE A 138 15.71 -7.11 -6.73
C PHE A 138 15.97 -8.58 -6.41
N ASP A 139 15.97 -9.47 -7.40
CA ASP A 139 16.27 -10.89 -7.21
C ASP A 139 17.65 -11.07 -6.58
N ASN A 140 18.67 -10.36 -7.08
CA ASN A 140 20.05 -10.42 -6.58
C ASN A 140 20.21 -9.86 -5.15
N ASN A 141 19.23 -9.13 -4.64
CA ASN A 141 19.27 -8.48 -3.32
C ASN A 141 18.13 -8.98 -2.40
N GLY A 142 17.65 -10.21 -2.61
CA GLY A 142 16.68 -10.88 -1.73
C GLY A 142 15.20 -10.51 -1.93
N GLY A 143 14.88 -9.72 -2.96
CA GLY A 143 13.53 -9.28 -3.32
C GLY A 143 12.80 -10.21 -4.31
N THR A 144 13.00 -11.52 -4.19
CA THR A 144 12.51 -12.51 -5.18
C THR A 144 10.99 -12.70 -5.19
N LEU A 145 10.27 -12.24 -4.16
CA LEU A 145 8.82 -12.39 -3.99
C LEU A 145 8.05 -11.08 -4.22
N ILE A 146 8.71 -10.04 -4.75
CA ILE A 146 8.05 -8.77 -5.07
C ILE A 146 6.98 -9.00 -6.15
N ASN A 147 5.81 -8.39 -5.97
CA ASN A 147 4.72 -8.47 -6.93
C ASN A 147 4.91 -7.45 -8.06
N TYR A 148 4.76 -7.89 -9.32
CA TYR A 148 4.89 -7.02 -10.49
C TYR A 148 3.62 -7.04 -11.35
N PRO A 149 2.59 -6.23 -11.03
CA PRO A 149 1.35 -6.18 -11.80
C PRO A 149 1.64 -5.75 -13.24
N LYS A 150 0.97 -6.40 -14.20
CA LYS A 150 1.11 -6.11 -15.63
C LYS A 150 0.14 -5.02 -16.12
N ASN A 151 -0.93 -4.75 -15.36
CA ASN A 151 -2.00 -3.85 -15.75
C ASN A 151 -2.75 -3.27 -14.53
N TYR A 152 -3.60 -2.28 -14.80
CA TYR A 152 -4.41 -1.60 -13.76
C TYR A 152 -5.37 -2.53 -13.02
N THR A 153 -5.88 -3.58 -13.69
CA THR A 153 -6.77 -4.57 -13.09
C THR A 153 -6.06 -5.39 -12.01
N GLU A 154 -4.82 -5.80 -12.26
CA GLU A 154 -3.97 -6.50 -11.29
C GLU A 154 -3.63 -5.60 -10.10
N ILE A 155 -3.28 -4.33 -10.34
CA ILE A 155 -3.09 -3.35 -9.26
C ILE A 155 -4.33 -3.31 -8.35
N LYS A 156 -5.52 -3.17 -8.94
CA LYS A 156 -6.77 -3.11 -8.17
C LYS A 156 -7.00 -4.39 -7.36
N LYS A 157 -6.67 -5.57 -7.89
CA LYS A 157 -6.79 -6.85 -7.17
C LYS A 157 -5.85 -6.90 -5.97
N LEU A 158 -4.59 -6.52 -6.14
CA LEU A 158 -3.59 -6.55 -5.06
C LEU A 158 -3.89 -5.53 -3.94
N LEU A 159 -4.55 -4.43 -4.28
CA LEU A 159 -4.95 -3.39 -3.32
C LEU A 159 -6.35 -3.58 -2.73
N LYS A 160 -7.07 -4.66 -3.07
CA LYS A 160 -8.38 -4.93 -2.49
C LYS A 160 -8.25 -5.32 -1.00
N PRO A 161 -9.25 -4.95 -0.18
CA PRO A 161 -9.28 -5.30 1.23
C PRO A 161 -9.49 -6.80 1.46
#